data_AF-A0A9E2U2N9-F1
#
_entry.id   AF-A0A9E2U2N9-F1
#
_cell.length_a   1.000
_cell.length_b   1.000
_cell.length_c   1.000
_cell.angle_alpha   90.00
_cell.angle_beta   90.00
_cell.angle_gamma   90.00
#
_symmetry.space_group_name_H-M   'P 1'
#
loop_
_entity.id
_entity.type
_entity.pdbx_description
1 polymer ?
#
loop_
_entity_poly.entity_id
_entity_poly.type
_entity_poly.pdbx_seq_one_letter_code
_entity_poly.pdbx_strand_id
1 'polypeptide(L)'
;MPSINVAEAKAKLSQLLDRASAGEEIVIARAGKPVARLVALDVVERRKPGAWRGWKASAEALLAPMDPEDLDAAEGKFSDEFGISLPRSGRS
;
A
#
# COMPACT_ATOMS: atom_id res chain seq x y z
N MET A 1 6.51 -2.77 14.69
CA MET A 1 7.23 -2.39 13.46
C MET A 1 8.63 -1.91 13.86
N PRO A 2 9.72 -2.47 13.31
CA PRO A 2 11.07 -2.03 13.64
C PRO A 2 11.28 -0.58 13.16
N SER A 3 11.59 0.33 14.09
CA SER A 3 11.90 1.73 13.79
C SER A 3 13.37 2.02 14.02
N ILE A 4 14.03 2.67 13.06
CA ILE A 4 15.47 3.01 13.11
C ILE A 4 15.66 4.51 12.99
N ASN A 5 16.63 5.08 13.72
CA ASN A 5 16.91 6.52 13.61
C ASN A 5 17.60 6.86 12.27
N VAL A 6 17.34 8.05 11.72
CA VAL A 6 18.01 8.57 10.50
C VAL A 6 19.53 8.41 10.56
N ALA A 7 20.17 8.64 11.71
CA ALA A 7 21.62 8.52 11.85
C ALA A 7 22.10 7.08 11.60
N GLU A 8 21.40 6.09 12.17
CA GLU A 8 21.70 4.68 11.98
C GLU A 8 21.32 4.20 10.58
N ALA A 9 20.20 4.70 10.04
CA ALA A 9 19.75 4.39 8.69
C ALA A 9 20.75 4.84 7.62
N LYS A 10 21.36 6.02 7.79
CA LYS A 10 22.43 6.51 6.89
C LYS A 10 23.65 5.57 6.89
N ALA A 11 24.00 5.01 8.04
CA ALA A 11 25.16 4.12 8.17
C ALA A 11 24.90 2.71 7.60
N LYS A 12 23.65 2.22 7.66
CA LYS A 12 23.28 0.85 7.30
C LYS A 12 22.37 0.76 6.06
N LEU A 13 22.34 1.80 5.22
CA LEU A 13 21.33 1.92 4.15
C LEU A 13 21.30 0.71 3.22
N SER A 14 22.46 0.18 2.79
CA SER A 14 22.51 -1.01 1.92
C SER A 14 21.83 -2.22 2.55
N GLN A 15 22.11 -2.53 3.82
CA GLN A 15 21.48 -3.65 4.53
C GLN A 15 19.96 -3.44 4.70
N LEU A 16 19.54 -2.19 4.94
CA LEU A 16 18.12 -1.85 5.04
C LEU A 16 17.40 -2.03 3.69
N LEU A 17 18.07 -1.71 2.58
CA LEU A 17 17.54 -1.95 1.23
C LEU A 17 17.39 -3.43 0.94
N ASP A 18 18.35 -4.27 1.32
CA ASP A 18 18.26 -5.73 1.13
C ASP A 18 17.07 -6.31 1.90
N ARG A 19 16.93 -5.89 3.16
CA ARG A 19 15.79 -6.28 4.02
C ARG A 19 14.45 -5.82 3.45
N ALA A 20 14.38 -4.56 3.01
CA ALA A 20 13.16 -4.03 2.40
C ALA A 20 12.80 -4.74 1.11
N SER A 21 13.80 -5.05 0.28
CA SER A 21 13.64 -5.82 -0.96
C SER A 21 13.17 -7.25 -0.71
N ALA A 22 13.51 -7.83 0.45
CA ALA A 22 13.02 -9.12 0.90
C ALA A 22 11.58 -9.07 1.46
N GLY A 23 10.94 -7.90 1.45
CA GLY A 23 9.56 -7.69 1.90
C GLY A 23 9.43 -7.16 3.34
N GLU A 24 10.52 -6.76 3.98
CA GLU A 24 10.44 -6.14 5.32
C GLU A 24 10.06 -4.66 5.25
N GLU A 25 9.06 -4.24 6.04
CA GLU A 25 8.75 -2.82 6.21
C GLU A 25 9.55 -2.20 7.37
N ILE A 26 10.31 -1.14 7.08
CA ILE A 26 11.19 -0.50 8.06
C ILE A 26 10.83 0.98 8.18
N VAL A 27 10.53 1.43 9.41
CA VAL A 27 10.23 2.85 9.68
C VAL A 27 11.51 3.60 10.03
N ILE A 28 11.77 4.72 9.37
CA ILE A 28 12.88 5.63 9.69
C ILE A 28 12.34 6.80 10.50
N ALA A 29 12.95 7.06 11.66
CA ALA A 29 12.55 8.11 12.59
C ALA A 29 13.65 9.16 12.79
N ARG A 30 13.27 10.43 12.95
CA ARG A 30 14.16 11.53 13.36
C ARG A 30 13.76 11.96 14.77
N ALA A 31 14.69 11.86 15.73
CA ALA A 31 14.44 12.21 17.13
C ALA A 31 13.18 11.52 17.72
N GLY A 32 13.01 10.23 17.43
CA GLY A 32 11.87 9.43 17.90
C GLY A 32 10.56 9.64 17.12
N LYS A 33 10.52 10.59 16.17
CA LYS A 33 9.35 10.82 15.32
C LYS A 33 9.52 10.11 13.97
N PRO A 34 8.60 9.22 13.55
CA PRO A 34 8.61 8.65 12.20
C PRO A 34 8.65 9.75 11.13
N VAL A 35 9.50 9.58 10.12
CA VAL A 35 9.65 10.55 9.01
C VAL A 35 9.67 9.91 7.63
N ALA A 36 9.96 8.61 7.54
CA ALA A 36 9.93 7.86 6.29
C ALA A 36 9.71 6.38 6.57
N ARG A 37 9.36 5.64 5.53
CA ARG A 37 9.29 4.17 5.56
C ARG A 37 10.00 3.62 4.34
N LEU A 38 10.78 2.58 4.56
CA LEU A 38 11.44 1.81 3.51
C LEU A 38 10.63 0.52 3.31
N VAL A 39 10.15 0.34 2.08
CA VAL A 39 9.37 -0.82 1.64
C VAL A 39 9.92 -1.28 0.29
N ALA A 40 9.69 -2.55 -0.08
CA ALA A 40 9.89 -2.98 -1.45
C ALA A 40 9.06 -2.11 -2.40
N LEU A 41 9.63 -1.79 -3.56
CA LEU A 41 8.81 -1.23 -4.64
C LEU A 41 7.96 -2.36 -5.20
N ASP A 42 6.66 -2.12 -5.33
CA ASP A 42 5.80 -2.98 -6.12
C ASP A 42 6.35 -3.00 -7.54
N VAL A 43 6.70 -4.19 -8.03
CA VAL A 43 6.95 -4.39 -9.45
C VAL A 43 5.59 -4.24 -10.11
N VAL A 44 5.28 -3.02 -10.55
CA VAL A 44 4.09 -2.78 -11.36
C VAL A 44 4.31 -3.55 -12.65
N GLU A 45 3.81 -4.78 -12.72
CA GLU A 45 3.72 -5.48 -14.00
C GLU A 45 3.03 -4.53 -14.96
N ARG A 46 3.68 -4.28 -16.10
CA ARG A 46 3.11 -3.44 -17.15
C ARG A 46 1.71 -3.98 -17.43
N ARG A 47 0.67 -3.18 -17.14
CA ARG A 47 -0.73 -3.60 -17.23
C ARG A 47 -0.94 -4.28 -18.58
N LYS A 48 -1.32 -5.56 -18.56
CA LYS A 48 -1.64 -6.32 -19.76
C LYS A 48 -3.08 -5.95 -20.16
N PRO A 49 -3.29 -5.19 -21.26
CA PRO A 49 -4.64 -4.85 -21.69
C PRO A 49 -5.42 -6.12 -22.04
N GLY A 50 -6.73 -6.10 -21.78
CA GLY A 50 -7.60 -7.24 -22.07
C GLY A 50 -7.60 -8.35 -21.02
N ALA A 51 -7.10 -8.10 -19.80
CA ALA A 51 -7.28 -9.03 -18.67
C ALA A 51 -8.76 -9.35 -18.37
N TRP A 52 -9.67 -8.50 -18.84
CA TRP A 52 -11.12 -8.63 -18.70
C TRP A 52 -11.80 -8.96 -20.03
N ARG A 53 -11.06 -9.46 -21.04
CA ARG A 53 -11.62 -9.80 -22.35
C ARG A 53 -12.71 -10.86 -22.18
N GLY A 54 -13.95 -10.51 -22.55
CA GLY A 54 -15.10 -11.39 -22.40
C GLY A 54 -15.88 -11.20 -21.09
N TRP A 55 -15.38 -10.37 -20.16
CA TRP A 55 -16.20 -9.91 -19.04
C TRP A 55 -17.37 -9.08 -19.57
N LYS A 56 -18.55 -9.35 -19.05
CA LYS A 56 -19.79 -8.66 -19.38
C LYS A 56 -20.44 -8.22 -18.09
N ALA A 57 -20.68 -6.91 -17.97
CA ALA A 57 -21.60 -6.36 -16.99
C ALA A 57 -22.84 -5.86 -17.73
N SER A 58 -24.01 -5.98 -17.10
CA SER A 58 -25.22 -5.36 -17.64
C SER A 58 -25.13 -3.84 -17.47
N ALA A 59 -25.86 -3.08 -18.31
CA ALA A 59 -25.88 -1.63 -18.20
C ALA A 59 -26.44 -1.17 -16.84
N GLU A 60 -27.43 -1.90 -16.33
CA GLU A 60 -28.04 -1.65 -15.03
C GLU A 60 -27.04 -1.86 -13.90
N ALA A 61 -26.22 -2.91 -13.96
CA ALA A 61 -25.20 -3.19 -12.96
C ALA A 61 -24.07 -2.16 -12.96
N LEU A 62 -23.69 -1.62 -14.13
CA LEU A 62 -22.66 -0.57 -14.24
C LEU A 62 -23.14 0.80 -13.74
N LEU A 63 -24.44 1.07 -13.87
CA LEU A 63 -25.05 2.36 -13.51
C LEU A 63 -25.67 2.35 -12.11
N ALA A 64 -25.75 1.18 -11.47
CA ALA A 64 -26.21 1.07 -10.09
C ALA A 64 -25.27 1.84 -9.14
N PRO A 65 -25.81 2.46 -8.08
CA PRO A 65 -24.97 3.03 -7.05
C PRO A 65 -24.09 1.94 -6.43
N MET A 66 -22.80 2.24 -6.30
CA MET A 66 -21.86 1.35 -5.64
C MET A 66 -22.22 1.22 -4.16
N ASP A 67 -21.93 0.06 -3.58
CA ASP A 67 -22.09 -0.13 -2.14
C ASP A 67 -21.29 0.94 -1.36
N PRO A 68 -21.87 1.54 -0.29
CA PRO A 68 -21.19 2.57 0.48
C PRO A 68 -19.81 2.18 1.00
N GLU A 69 -19.61 0.91 1.40
CA GLU A 69 -18.30 0.46 1.87
C GLU A 69 -17.25 0.42 0.75
N ASP A 70 -17.67 0.03 -0.46
CA ASP A 70 -16.79 0.01 -1.62
C ASP A 70 -16.48 1.44 -2.13
N LEU A 71 -17.42 2.37 -1.95
CA LEU A 71 -17.19 3.79 -2.19
C LEU A 71 -16.17 4.37 -1.23
N ASP A 72 -16.33 4.09 0.06
CA ASP A 72 -15.38 4.50 1.09
C ASP A 72 -13.97 3.98 0.81
N ALA A 73 -13.85 2.76 0.31
CA ALA A 73 -12.57 2.19 -0.08
C ALA A 73 -11.96 2.88 -1.31
N ALA A 74 -12.76 3.15 -2.34
CA ALA A 74 -12.30 3.84 -3.55
C ALA A 74 -11.87 5.29 -3.26
N GLU A 75 -12.51 5.95 -2.30
CA GLU A 75 -12.15 7.27 -1.80
C GLU A 75 -10.93 7.25 -0.85
N GLY A 76 -10.40 6.07 -0.53
CA GLY A 76 -9.23 5.90 0.32
C GLY A 76 -9.49 6.11 1.81
N LYS A 77 -10.74 5.98 2.28
CA LYS A 77 -11.08 6.11 3.72
C LYS A 77 -10.49 4.99 4.58
N PHE A 78 -10.09 3.88 3.96
CA PHE A 78 -9.30 2.83 4.60
C PHE A 78 -7.81 3.03 4.39
N SER A 79 -7.33 4.25 4.17
CA SER A 79 -5.91 4.56 4.13
C SER A 79 -5.54 5.43 5.33
N ASP A 80 -4.42 5.16 5.97
CA ASP A 80 -3.91 6.04 7.03
C ASP A 80 -3.32 7.35 6.46
N GLU A 81 -2.82 8.22 7.35
CA GLU A 81 -2.21 9.52 7.00
C GLU A 81 -0.98 9.39 6.07
N PHE A 82 -0.43 8.19 5.92
CA PHE A 82 0.72 7.87 5.07
C PHE A 82 0.31 7.15 3.78
N GLY A 83 -0.99 7.02 3.50
CA GLY A 83 -1.53 6.37 2.31
C GLY A 83 -1.50 4.84 2.39
N ILE A 84 -1.43 4.27 3.59
CA ILE A 84 -1.34 2.83 3.83
C ILE A 84 -2.73 2.24 3.93
N SER A 85 -3.08 1.29 3.05
CA SER A 85 -4.32 0.53 3.16
C SER A 85 -4.39 -0.21 4.50
N LEU A 86 -5.38 0.16 5.31
CA LEU A 86 -5.79 -0.47 6.54
C LEU A 86 -6.56 -1.76 6.23
N PRO A 87 -6.42 -2.81 7.06
CA PRO A 87 -7.21 -4.02 6.90
C PRO A 87 -8.70 -3.70 7.00
N ARG A 88 -9.46 -4.07 5.95
CA ARG A 88 -10.93 -3.97 5.97
C ARG A 88 -11.44 -4.89 7.07
N SER A 89 -11.95 -4.32 8.16
CA SER A 89 -12.54 -5.10 9.25
C SER A 89 -13.76 -5.86 8.72
N GLY A 90 -13.66 -7.18 8.57
CA GLY A 90 -14.85 -8.01 8.30
C GLY A 90 -14.73 -9.19 7.35
N ARG A 91 -13.57 -9.49 6.75
CA ARG A 91 -13.42 -10.72 5.95
C ARG A 91 -12.40 -11.67 6.59
N SER A 92 -12.90 -12.52 7.50
CA SER A 92 -12.26 -13.77 7.92
C SER A 92 -12.47 -14.86 6.88
#